data_AF-A0A950KPH6-F1
#
_entry.id   AF-A0A950KPH6-F1
#
_cell.length_a   1.000
_cell.length_b   1.000
_cell.length_c   1.000
_cell.angle_alpha   90.00
_cell.angle_beta   90.00
_cell.angle_gamma   90.00
#
_symmetry.space_group_name_H-M   'P 1'
#
loop_
_entity.id
_entity.type
_entity.pdbx_description
1 polymer ?
#
loop_
_entity_poly.entity_id
_entity_poly.type
_entity_poly.pdbx_seq_one_letter_code
_entity_poly.pdbx_strand_id
1 'polypeptide(L)'
;MNKLIRMRAGALVRRGAALLAVGALAAGCAAANKHASSSTKASATSSSGMAGMNMGGSSSSGTSSNAAKAFAAVAGIKPVPTQVLGKSTWQGMSVTAQAMTAVPFVIFNGTGERMVKVPRHTSFHLMVMLSDAQTHVPIPYASVWATISKGSKIVYDERQWPMLSRYMGPHYGNDVGLPGAGSYKLSLLISPPVSARHVEYQHVWLNPHRVSFTFNWKPVA
;
A
#
# COMPACT_ATOMS: atom_id res chain seq x y z
N MET A 1 -3.25 -45.85 52.62
CA MET A 1 -2.66 -47.18 52.36
C MET A 1 -2.73 -47.47 50.86
N ASN A 2 -1.60 -47.87 50.26
CA ASN A 2 -1.33 -48.45 48.91
C ASN A 2 -1.79 -47.67 47.66
N LYS A 3 -0.89 -47.00 46.91
CA LYS A 3 0.06 -47.51 45.88
C LYS A 3 -0.61 -48.40 44.81
N LEU A 4 -0.62 -47.96 43.53
CA LEU A 4 0.31 -48.49 42.52
C LEU A 4 0.28 -47.70 41.20
N ILE A 5 1.50 -47.40 40.75
CA ILE A 5 1.91 -46.81 39.46
C ILE A 5 1.85 -47.90 38.37
N ARG A 6 1.44 -47.53 37.14
CA ARG A 6 1.85 -48.26 35.92
C ARG A 6 2.22 -47.27 34.81
N MET A 7 3.52 -47.01 34.70
CA MET A 7 4.16 -46.61 33.44
C MET A 7 4.28 -47.83 32.54
N ARG A 8 4.01 -47.67 31.25
CA ARG A 8 4.49 -48.58 30.20
C ARG A 8 5.33 -47.79 29.20
N ALA A 9 6.62 -48.12 29.19
CA ALA A 9 7.53 -47.86 28.11
C ALA A 9 7.29 -48.87 26.97
N GLY A 10 7.57 -48.47 25.73
CA GLY A 10 7.55 -49.36 24.56
C GLY A 10 7.86 -48.60 23.29
N ALA A 11 9.15 -48.53 22.95
CA ALA A 11 9.67 -47.92 21.74
C ALA A 11 9.28 -48.71 20.48
N LEU A 12 9.10 -48.01 19.35
CA LEU A 12 9.51 -48.56 18.06
C LEU A 12 10.00 -47.44 17.13
N VAL A 13 11.32 -47.41 16.96
CA VAL A 13 12.04 -46.69 15.92
C VAL A 13 11.69 -47.35 14.58
N ARG A 14 11.18 -46.58 13.61
CA ARG A 14 11.24 -46.94 12.19
C ARG A 14 12.03 -45.87 11.44
N ARG A 15 13.30 -46.20 11.21
CA ARG A 15 14.13 -45.57 10.19
C ARG A 15 13.56 -45.95 8.83
N GLY A 16 13.10 -44.95 8.07
CA GLY A 16 12.86 -45.05 6.63
C GLY A 16 13.80 -44.07 5.93
N ALA A 17 14.81 -44.60 5.27
CA ALA A 17 15.69 -43.87 4.36
C ALA A 17 15.22 -44.09 2.91
N ALA A 18 15.70 -43.22 2.01
CA ALA A 18 15.57 -43.22 0.54
C ALA A 18 14.32 -42.45 0.03
N LEU A 19 14.38 -41.53 -0.94
CA LEU A 19 15.36 -41.25 -1.99
C LEU A 19 15.52 -39.74 -2.24
N LEU A 20 16.75 -39.34 -2.57
CA LEU A 20 17.07 -38.10 -3.28
C LEU A 20 16.56 -38.22 -4.73
N ALA A 21 15.69 -37.32 -5.16
CA ALA A 21 15.42 -37.06 -6.57
C ALA A 21 15.87 -35.63 -6.89
N VAL A 22 17.11 -35.51 -7.37
CA VAL A 22 17.64 -34.31 -8.01
C VAL A 22 17.07 -34.28 -9.42
N GLY A 23 16.11 -33.38 -9.66
CA GLY A 23 15.57 -33.08 -10.99
C GLY A 23 15.94 -31.66 -11.38
N ALA A 24 17.15 -31.47 -11.92
CA ALA A 24 17.53 -30.24 -12.61
C ALA A 24 17.01 -30.32 -14.05
N LEU A 25 15.99 -29.51 -14.38
CA LEU A 25 15.60 -29.24 -15.76
C LEU A 25 16.01 -27.80 -16.07
N ALA A 26 17.23 -27.68 -16.62
CA ALA A 26 17.71 -26.50 -17.32
C ALA A 26 17.64 -26.79 -18.82
N ALA A 27 16.71 -26.13 -19.53
CA ALA A 27 16.72 -25.85 -20.99
C ALA A 27 15.32 -25.29 -21.35
N GLY A 28 15.14 -24.21 -22.11
CA GLY A 28 16.11 -23.40 -22.82
C GLY A 28 15.49 -22.06 -23.20
N CYS A 29 16.35 -21.04 -23.27
CA CYS A 29 16.09 -19.85 -24.04
C CYS A 29 16.14 -20.23 -25.52
N ALA A 30 15.01 -20.25 -26.21
CA ALA A 30 14.97 -20.29 -27.66
C ALA A 30 14.77 -18.87 -28.19
N ALA A 31 15.88 -18.28 -28.62
CA ALA A 31 15.87 -17.17 -29.57
C ALA A 31 15.84 -17.76 -30.99
N ALA A 32 14.94 -17.28 -31.84
CA ALA A 32 15.08 -17.41 -33.29
C ALA A 32 14.43 -16.19 -33.98
N ASN A 33 15.32 -15.35 -34.52
CA ASN A 33 15.05 -14.30 -35.51
C ASN A 33 14.48 -14.90 -36.81
N LYS A 34 13.69 -14.10 -37.55
CA LYS A 34 13.97 -13.73 -38.97
C LYS A 34 12.85 -12.87 -39.59
N HIS A 35 13.18 -11.63 -39.94
CA HIS A 35 12.95 -10.99 -41.25
C HIS A 35 13.75 -9.66 -41.23
N ALA A 36 14.95 -9.61 -41.83
CA ALA A 36 15.20 -9.09 -43.19
C ALA A 36 14.75 -7.62 -43.34
N SER A 37 15.65 -6.64 -43.18
CA SER A 37 16.60 -6.09 -44.17
C SER A 37 16.03 -4.85 -44.88
N SER A 38 16.61 -3.68 -44.60
CA SER A 38 17.18 -2.80 -45.64
C SER A 38 17.86 -1.60 -45.01
N SER A 39 19.14 -1.46 -45.35
CA SER A 39 20.03 -0.34 -45.14
C SER A 39 19.57 0.95 -45.83
N THR A 40 19.76 2.10 -45.16
CA THR A 40 20.14 3.34 -45.87
C THR A 40 21.09 4.19 -45.02
N LYS A 41 22.05 4.78 -45.73
CA LYS A 41 23.26 5.45 -45.26
C LYS A 41 23.00 6.81 -44.59
N ALA A 42 24.03 7.20 -43.83
CA ALA A 42 24.28 8.48 -43.20
C ALA A 42 24.24 9.70 -44.13
N SER A 43 23.93 10.86 -43.54
CA SER A 43 24.67 12.10 -43.80
C SER A 43 24.77 12.91 -42.51
N ALA A 44 26.01 13.17 -42.10
CA ALA A 44 26.36 14.15 -41.09
C ALA A 44 26.33 15.56 -41.69
N THR A 45 25.81 16.53 -40.93
CA THR A 45 26.23 17.93 -41.04
C THR A 45 26.23 18.56 -39.65
N SER A 46 27.39 19.09 -39.29
CA SER A 46 27.74 19.85 -38.10
C SER A 46 27.45 21.34 -38.26
N SER A 47 27.02 22.01 -37.18
CA SER A 47 27.49 23.35 -36.74
C SER A 47 26.74 23.75 -35.45
N SER A 48 27.45 23.92 -34.34
CA SER A 48 27.90 25.21 -33.78
C SER A 48 26.78 26.01 -33.09
N GLY A 49 26.94 26.26 -31.78
CA GLY A 49 26.15 27.23 -31.04
C GLY A 49 26.21 27.03 -29.52
N MET A 50 27.23 27.61 -28.87
CA MET A 50 27.32 27.73 -27.42
C MET A 50 26.38 28.83 -26.86
N ALA A 51 26.04 28.67 -25.58
CA ALA A 51 25.85 29.70 -24.56
C ALA A 51 24.63 30.64 -24.64
N GLY A 52 23.87 30.66 -23.53
CA GLY A 52 22.84 31.67 -23.26
C GLY A 52 21.98 31.30 -22.06
N MET A 53 22.52 31.46 -20.84
CA MET A 53 21.69 31.55 -19.65
C MET A 53 20.88 32.86 -19.71
N ASN A 54 19.58 32.81 -19.42
CA ASN A 54 18.86 34.00 -18.94
C ASN A 54 17.82 33.61 -17.88
N MET A 55 18.16 33.93 -16.63
CA MET A 55 17.24 34.01 -15.51
C MET A 55 16.54 35.38 -15.58
N GLY A 56 15.23 35.38 -15.81
CA GLY A 56 14.41 36.59 -15.76
C GLY A 56 13.09 36.29 -15.10
N GLY A 57 13.02 36.51 -13.78
CA GLY A 57 11.78 36.48 -13.03
C GLY A 57 11.02 37.80 -13.17
N SER A 58 9.69 37.71 -13.26
CA SER A 58 8.70 38.66 -12.72
C SER A 58 7.30 38.05 -12.96
N SER A 59 6.72 37.43 -11.93
CA SER A 59 5.65 38.03 -11.12
C SER A 59 4.41 38.42 -11.92
N SER A 60 3.54 37.44 -12.16
CA SER A 60 2.09 37.69 -12.19
C SER A 60 1.46 36.99 -11.00
N SER A 61 1.18 37.81 -9.99
CA SER A 61 0.30 37.51 -8.86
C SER A 61 -1.11 37.24 -9.37
N GLY A 62 -1.36 36.00 -9.80
CA GLY A 62 -2.69 35.46 -9.96
C GLY A 62 -3.04 34.70 -8.69
N THR A 63 -3.81 35.32 -7.80
CA THR A 63 -4.49 34.63 -6.70
C THR A 63 -5.42 33.58 -7.30
N SER A 64 -4.89 32.37 -7.54
CA SER A 64 -5.72 31.20 -7.80
C SER A 64 -6.28 30.75 -6.47
N SER A 65 -7.43 31.33 -6.11
CA SER A 65 -8.33 30.69 -5.16
C SER A 65 -8.69 29.33 -5.76
N ASN A 66 -7.97 28.30 -5.34
CA ASN A 66 -8.39 26.91 -5.51
C ASN A 66 -9.62 26.70 -4.63
N ALA A 67 -10.73 27.32 -5.02
CA ALA A 67 -12.05 26.91 -4.61
C ALA A 67 -12.17 25.49 -5.15
N ALA A 68 -12.03 24.51 -4.26
CA ALA A 68 -12.33 23.12 -4.56
C ALA A 68 -13.73 23.10 -5.19
N LYS A 69 -13.80 22.90 -6.51
CA LYS A 69 -15.09 22.69 -7.19
C LYS A 69 -15.72 21.51 -6.47
N ALA A 70 -16.82 21.77 -5.77
CA ALA A 70 -17.58 20.74 -5.10
C ALA A 70 -18.00 19.72 -6.16
N PHE A 71 -17.36 18.55 -6.14
CA PHE A 71 -17.73 17.46 -7.02
C PHE A 71 -19.18 17.09 -6.70
N ALA A 72 -20.04 17.03 -7.72
CA ALA A 72 -21.43 16.61 -7.57
C ALA A 72 -21.49 15.26 -6.84
N ALA A 73 -22.48 15.09 -5.96
CA ALA A 73 -22.71 13.84 -5.26
C ALA A 73 -22.94 12.72 -6.29
N VAL A 74 -22.24 11.59 -6.15
CA VAL A 74 -22.48 10.41 -6.98
C VAL A 74 -23.18 9.36 -6.13
N ALA A 75 -24.33 8.89 -6.61
CA ALA A 75 -25.21 7.98 -5.87
C ALA A 75 -25.55 8.47 -4.45
N GLY A 76 -25.69 9.79 -4.27
CA GLY A 76 -26.00 10.40 -2.97
C GLY A 76 -24.81 10.52 -2.00
N ILE A 77 -23.61 10.06 -2.37
CA ILE A 77 -22.41 10.15 -1.54
C ILE A 77 -21.81 11.55 -1.69
N LYS A 78 -21.72 12.28 -0.57
CA LYS A 78 -21.04 13.57 -0.46
C LYS A 78 -19.58 13.36 0.00
N PRO A 79 -18.66 14.29 -0.32
CA PRO A 79 -17.33 14.29 0.28
C PRO A 79 -17.43 14.26 1.81
N VAL A 80 -16.73 13.30 2.43
CA VAL A 80 -16.69 13.14 3.89
C VAL A 80 -15.41 13.83 4.41
N PRO A 81 -15.49 14.66 5.45
CA PRO A 81 -14.29 15.23 6.08
C PRO A 81 -13.34 14.14 6.55
N THR A 82 -12.04 14.36 6.36
CA THR A 82 -10.97 13.44 6.77
C THR A 82 -10.11 14.08 7.85
N GLN A 83 -9.67 13.28 8.83
CA GLN A 83 -8.67 13.66 9.83
C GLN A 83 -7.35 12.95 9.52
N VAL A 84 -6.23 13.67 9.45
CA VAL A 84 -4.90 13.05 9.38
C VAL A 84 -4.54 12.44 10.73
N LEU A 85 -4.19 11.15 10.74
CA LEU A 85 -3.72 10.43 11.92
C LEU A 85 -2.18 10.44 12.02
N GLY A 86 -1.50 10.45 10.87
CA GLY A 86 -0.05 10.46 10.82
C GLY A 86 0.48 10.54 9.40
N LYS A 87 1.73 10.97 9.27
CA LYS A 87 2.49 11.00 8.02
C LYS A 87 3.88 10.44 8.24
N SER A 88 4.42 9.81 7.22
CA SER A 88 5.80 9.34 7.18
C SER A 88 6.28 9.27 5.74
N THR A 89 7.58 9.06 5.55
CA THR A 89 8.17 8.82 4.23
C THR A 89 9.06 7.60 4.31
N TRP A 90 8.96 6.72 3.32
CA TRP A 90 9.78 5.53 3.18
C TRP A 90 10.37 5.45 1.78
N GLN A 91 11.68 5.74 1.66
CA GLN A 91 12.41 5.67 0.37
C GLN A 91 11.68 6.40 -0.78
N GLY A 92 11.25 7.64 -0.54
CA GLY A 92 10.50 8.42 -1.53
C GLY A 92 9.00 8.10 -1.63
N MET A 93 8.47 7.11 -0.90
CA MET A 93 7.03 6.91 -0.75
C MET A 93 6.51 7.74 0.42
N SER A 94 5.68 8.74 0.14
CA SER A 94 4.86 9.41 1.14
C SER A 94 3.76 8.46 1.62
N VAL A 95 3.69 8.26 2.94
CA VAL A 95 2.69 7.47 3.63
C VAL A 95 1.84 8.41 4.46
N THR A 96 0.55 8.52 4.13
CA THR A 96 -0.40 9.33 4.91
C THR A 96 -1.53 8.45 5.41
N ALA A 97 -1.72 8.41 6.73
CA ALA A 97 -2.86 7.75 7.35
C ALA A 97 -3.92 8.79 7.72
N GLN A 98 -5.17 8.50 7.36
CA GLN A 98 -6.32 9.35 7.62
C GLN A 98 -7.48 8.53 8.17
N ALA A 99 -8.36 9.19 8.92
CA ALA A 99 -9.64 8.65 9.36
C ALA A 99 -10.79 9.45 8.74
N MET A 100 -11.90 8.78 8.49
CA MET A 100 -13.18 9.40 8.18
C MET A 100 -14.33 8.61 8.78
N THR A 101 -15.55 9.12 8.70
CA THR A 101 -16.75 8.36 9.05
C THR A 101 -16.79 7.04 8.27
N ALA A 102 -17.07 5.95 8.97
CA ALA A 102 -17.17 4.64 8.34
C ALA A 102 -18.36 4.55 7.39
N VAL A 103 -18.11 3.94 6.23
CA VAL A 103 -19.10 3.78 5.16
C VAL A 103 -18.99 2.36 4.61
N PRO A 104 -20.10 1.76 4.16
CA PRO A 104 -20.04 0.45 3.52
C PRO A 104 -19.19 0.52 2.24
N PHE A 105 -18.54 -0.60 1.92
CA PHE A 105 -17.74 -0.71 0.71
C PHE A 105 -17.88 -2.08 0.07
N VAL A 106 -17.56 -2.17 -1.22
CA VAL A 106 -17.59 -3.43 -1.97
C VAL A 106 -16.17 -3.92 -2.19
N ILE A 107 -15.94 -5.19 -1.88
CA ILE A 107 -14.72 -5.90 -2.26
C ILE A 107 -14.98 -6.61 -3.58
N PHE A 108 -14.14 -6.35 -4.58
CA PHE A 108 -14.09 -7.12 -5.83
C PHE A 108 -12.85 -8.01 -5.83
N ASN A 109 -13.02 -9.31 -6.11
CA ASN A 109 -11.93 -10.28 -6.11
C ASN A 109 -11.48 -10.70 -7.53
N GLY A 110 -11.90 -9.96 -8.56
CA GLY A 110 -11.61 -10.28 -9.97
C GLY A 110 -12.77 -10.98 -10.70
N THR A 111 -13.65 -11.67 -9.98
CA THR A 111 -14.79 -12.40 -10.58
C THR A 111 -16.12 -12.21 -9.85
N GLY A 112 -16.09 -11.71 -8.61
CA GLY A 112 -17.29 -11.46 -7.82
C GLY A 112 -17.14 -10.29 -6.86
N GLU A 113 -18.29 -9.79 -6.44
CA GLU A 113 -18.42 -8.66 -5.53
C GLU A 113 -18.99 -9.11 -4.18
N ARG A 114 -18.49 -8.49 -3.10
CA ARG A 114 -19.01 -8.68 -1.75
C ARG A 114 -19.15 -7.35 -1.03
N MET A 115 -20.37 -7.01 -0.65
CA MET A 115 -20.64 -5.85 0.21
C MET A 115 -20.13 -6.10 1.63
N VAL A 116 -19.33 -5.17 2.13
CA VAL A 116 -18.94 -5.05 3.54
C VAL A 116 -19.80 -3.96 4.16
N LYS A 117 -20.67 -4.37 5.09
CA LYS A 117 -21.48 -3.45 5.90
C LYS A 117 -20.66 -2.93 7.07
N VAL A 118 -20.91 -1.70 7.48
CA VAL A 118 -20.27 -1.10 8.66
C VAL A 118 -20.67 -1.87 9.93
N PRO A 119 -19.73 -2.43 10.70
CA PRO A 119 -20.01 -3.06 11.99
C PRO A 119 -20.62 -2.10 13.02
N ARG A 120 -21.38 -2.63 14.00
CA ARG A 120 -22.06 -1.81 15.03
C ARG A 120 -21.13 -0.98 15.92
N HIS A 121 -19.89 -1.43 16.12
CA HIS A 121 -18.91 -0.79 17.00
C HIS A 121 -17.75 -0.15 16.23
N THR A 122 -18.01 0.25 14.99
CA THR A 122 -17.01 0.97 14.19
C THR A 122 -16.81 2.39 14.69
N SER A 123 -15.56 2.79 14.81
CA SER A 123 -15.14 4.14 15.17
C SER A 123 -14.91 5.00 13.93
N PHE A 124 -14.17 4.50 12.95
CA PHE A 124 -13.86 5.22 11.71
C PHE A 124 -13.46 4.25 10.59
N HIS A 125 -13.45 4.75 9.36
CA HIS A 125 -12.76 4.11 8.26
C HIS A 125 -11.30 4.59 8.23
N LEU A 126 -10.36 3.67 8.33
CA LEU A 126 -8.94 3.97 8.19
C LEU A 126 -8.58 4.01 6.71
N MET A 127 -7.88 5.06 6.30
CA MET A 127 -7.30 5.18 4.96
C MET A 127 -5.81 5.35 5.05
N VAL A 128 -5.08 4.64 4.20
CA VAL A 128 -3.64 4.78 4.02
C VAL A 128 -3.38 5.11 2.56
N MET A 129 -2.92 6.32 2.31
CA MET A 129 -2.48 6.77 0.99
C MET A 129 -0.98 6.53 0.86
N LEU A 130 -0.60 5.87 -0.23
CA LEU A 130 0.78 5.69 -0.65
C LEU A 130 0.97 6.47 -1.94
N SER A 131 1.88 7.43 -1.95
CA SER A 131 2.17 8.27 -3.12
C SER A 131 3.65 8.53 -3.23
N ASP A 132 4.13 8.81 -4.44
CA ASP A 132 5.47 9.31 -4.64
C ASP A 132 5.61 10.69 -3.96
N ALA A 133 6.64 10.86 -3.14
CA ALA A 133 6.80 12.05 -2.31
C ALA A 133 7.14 13.31 -3.12
N GLN A 134 7.65 13.16 -4.34
CA GLN A 134 8.04 14.27 -5.21
C GLN A 134 6.89 14.66 -6.16
N THR A 135 6.25 13.68 -6.78
CA THR A 135 5.22 13.89 -7.80
C THR A 135 3.80 13.83 -7.26
N HIS A 136 3.61 13.32 -6.04
CA HIS A 136 2.32 13.05 -5.40
C HIS A 136 1.42 12.05 -6.16
N VAL A 137 1.98 11.34 -7.14
CA VAL A 137 1.27 10.29 -7.87
C VAL A 137 1.03 9.08 -6.96
N PRO A 138 -0.18 8.50 -6.89
CA PRO A 138 -0.45 7.31 -6.10
C PRO A 138 0.40 6.11 -6.52
N ILE A 139 0.88 5.33 -5.54
CA ILE A 139 1.64 4.09 -5.77
C ILE A 139 0.72 2.88 -5.43
N PRO A 140 0.18 2.19 -6.45
CA PRO A 140 -0.71 1.05 -6.26
C PRO A 140 0.07 -0.26 -6.00
N TYR A 141 -0.66 -1.37 -5.88
CA TYR A 141 -0.14 -2.75 -5.83
C TYR A 141 0.76 -3.11 -4.65
N ALA A 142 0.79 -2.28 -3.61
CA ALA A 142 1.35 -2.64 -2.32
C ALA A 142 0.37 -3.50 -1.50
N SER A 143 0.81 -3.96 -0.33
CA SER A 143 -0.09 -4.46 0.70
C SER A 143 0.15 -3.69 2.00
N VAL A 144 -0.93 -3.41 2.73
CA VAL A 144 -0.88 -2.67 3.98
C VAL A 144 -1.57 -3.47 5.07
N TRP A 145 -0.88 -3.68 6.17
CA TRP A 145 -1.42 -4.26 7.40
C TRP A 145 -1.37 -3.23 8.52
N ALA A 146 -2.49 -3.01 9.18
CA ALA A 146 -2.60 -2.02 10.25
C ALA A 146 -2.81 -2.71 11.60
N THR A 147 -1.94 -2.39 12.54
CA THR A 147 -2.05 -2.79 13.94
C THR A 147 -2.23 -1.54 14.78
N ILE A 148 -3.29 -1.47 15.59
CA ILE A 148 -3.53 -0.38 16.54
C ILE A 148 -3.45 -0.91 17.96
N SER A 149 -2.69 -0.23 18.81
CA SER A 149 -2.61 -0.52 20.24
C SER A 149 -3.06 0.65 21.11
N LYS A 150 -3.60 0.32 22.30
CA LYS A 150 -3.84 1.25 23.41
C LYS A 150 -2.93 0.80 24.56
N GLY A 151 -1.85 1.53 24.79
CA GLY A 151 -0.74 1.04 25.62
C GLY A 151 -0.14 -0.24 25.01
N SER A 152 -0.02 -1.29 25.82
CA SER A 152 0.49 -2.61 25.41
C SER A 152 -0.55 -3.52 24.74
N LYS A 153 -1.85 -3.19 24.79
CA LYS A 153 -2.91 -4.03 24.26
C LYS A 153 -3.18 -3.70 22.79
N ILE A 154 -3.12 -4.72 21.92
CA ILE A 154 -3.60 -4.64 20.53
C ILE A 154 -5.13 -4.62 20.55
N VAL A 155 -5.72 -3.65 19.88
CA VAL A 155 -7.18 -3.44 19.79
C VAL A 155 -7.72 -3.56 18.37
N TYR A 156 -6.84 -3.55 17.37
CA TYR A 156 -7.14 -3.77 15.96
C TYR A 156 -5.89 -4.34 15.28
N ASP A 157 -6.04 -5.36 14.44
CA ASP A 157 -4.93 -5.98 13.72
C ASP A 157 -5.41 -6.67 12.44
N GLU A 158 -5.51 -5.90 11.35
CA GLU A 158 -6.08 -6.40 10.11
C GLU A 158 -5.41 -5.82 8.86
N ARG A 159 -5.54 -6.58 7.77
CA ARG A 159 -5.21 -6.13 6.42
C ARG A 159 -6.14 -5.00 5.97
N GLN A 160 -5.57 -4.05 5.24
CA GLN A 160 -6.29 -2.96 4.58
C GLN A 160 -6.54 -3.33 3.11
N TRP A 161 -7.76 -3.13 2.63
CA TRP A 161 -8.15 -3.44 1.26
C TRP A 161 -7.67 -2.34 0.31
N PRO A 162 -7.11 -2.66 -0.87
CA PRO A 162 -6.93 -1.65 -1.91
C PRO A 162 -8.30 -1.18 -2.38
N MET A 163 -8.49 0.14 -2.40
CA MET A 163 -9.77 0.79 -2.66
C MET A 163 -9.60 1.92 -3.65
N LEU A 164 -10.65 2.17 -4.43
CA LEU A 164 -10.77 3.30 -5.33
C LEU A 164 -12.02 4.09 -4.96
N SER A 165 -11.84 5.38 -4.66
CA SER A 165 -12.95 6.30 -4.40
C SER A 165 -12.86 7.51 -5.31
N ARG A 166 -14.01 7.98 -5.79
CA ARG A 166 -14.08 9.23 -6.58
C ARG A 166 -13.54 10.44 -5.82
N TYR A 167 -13.78 10.50 -4.51
CA TYR A 167 -13.44 11.67 -3.70
C TYR A 167 -12.11 11.53 -2.95
N MET A 168 -11.60 10.30 -2.81
CA MET A 168 -10.41 10.00 -1.99
C MET A 168 -9.27 9.40 -2.81
N GLY A 169 -9.52 9.07 -4.08
CA GLY A 169 -8.55 8.43 -4.96
C GLY A 169 -8.21 6.98 -4.53
N PRO A 170 -7.12 6.43 -5.06
CA PRO A 170 -6.57 5.15 -4.63
C PRO A 170 -6.05 5.22 -3.19
N HIS A 171 -6.44 4.27 -2.36
CA HIS A 171 -5.99 4.15 -0.97
C HIS A 171 -6.09 2.70 -0.50
N TYR A 172 -5.53 2.40 0.66
CA TYR A 172 -5.78 1.15 1.36
C TYR A 172 -6.64 1.44 2.59
N GLY A 173 -7.74 0.71 2.78
CA GLY A 173 -8.62 0.99 3.91
C GLY A 173 -9.44 -0.18 4.42
N ASN A 174 -9.94 0.00 5.63
CA ASN A 174 -10.85 -0.90 6.32
C ASN A 174 -11.50 -0.16 7.50
N ASP A 175 -12.62 -0.67 7.96
CA ASP A 175 -13.34 -0.12 9.11
C ASP A 175 -12.67 -0.56 10.43
N VAL A 176 -12.46 0.40 11.33
CA VAL A 176 -11.76 0.21 12.61
C VAL A 176 -12.73 0.43 13.76
N GLY A 177 -12.80 -0.53 14.68
CA GLY A 177 -13.45 -0.38 15.98
C GLY A 177 -12.43 -0.14 17.09
N LEU A 178 -12.58 0.95 17.85
CA LEU A 178 -11.77 1.25 19.04
C LEU A 178 -12.62 1.16 20.31
N PRO A 179 -12.03 0.84 21.48
CA PRO A 179 -12.76 0.71 22.74
C PRO A 179 -13.28 2.04 23.32
N GLY A 180 -12.98 3.18 22.70
CA GLY A 180 -13.46 4.50 23.12
C GLY A 180 -12.44 5.61 22.89
N ALA A 181 -12.63 6.75 23.54
CA ALA A 181 -11.68 7.87 23.46
C ALA A 181 -10.30 7.51 24.06
N GLY A 182 -9.25 8.17 23.57
CA GLY A 182 -7.91 8.09 24.14
C GLY A 182 -6.79 8.21 23.11
N SER A 183 -5.57 7.96 23.58
CA SER A 183 -4.36 7.91 22.75
C SER A 183 -4.08 6.48 22.29
N TYR A 184 -3.71 6.35 21.02
CA TYR A 184 -3.47 5.08 20.34
C TYR A 184 -2.18 5.15 19.54
N LYS A 185 -1.53 4.00 19.35
CA LYS A 185 -0.41 3.84 18.42
C LYS A 185 -0.89 3.04 17.22
N LEU A 186 -0.82 3.63 16.02
CA LEU A 186 -1.02 2.93 14.76
C LEU A 186 0.35 2.52 14.20
N SER A 187 0.50 1.24 13.89
CA SER A 187 1.63 0.67 13.19
C SER A 187 1.17 0.13 11.84
N LEU A 188 1.78 0.60 10.76
CA LEU A 188 1.53 0.12 9.41
C LEU A 188 2.72 -0.71 8.95
N LEU A 189 2.48 -1.98 8.62
CA LEU A 189 3.41 -2.80 7.87
C LEU A 189 3.04 -2.70 6.39
N ILE A 190 3.94 -2.12 5.60
CA ILE A 190 3.74 -1.86 4.17
C ILE A 190 4.68 -2.79 3.41
N SER A 191 4.11 -3.68 2.60
CA SER A 191 4.91 -4.52 1.70
C SER A 191 5.14 -3.80 0.36
N PRO A 192 6.25 -4.10 -0.33
CA PRO A 192 6.56 -3.56 -1.65
C PRO A 192 5.38 -3.60 -2.66
N PRO A 193 5.26 -2.58 -3.53
CA PRO A 193 4.44 -2.68 -4.72
C PRO A 193 4.89 -3.85 -5.61
N VAL A 194 3.95 -4.74 -5.95
CA VAL A 194 4.15 -5.84 -6.90
C VAL A 194 3.85 -5.31 -8.31
N SER A 195 4.83 -4.66 -8.91
CA SER A 195 4.74 -4.05 -10.24
C SER A 195 6.08 -4.05 -10.96
N ALA A 196 6.07 -4.05 -12.30
CA ALA A 196 7.25 -3.70 -13.08
C ALA A 196 7.61 -2.22 -12.85
N ARG A 197 8.90 -1.88 -12.97
CA ARG A 197 9.44 -0.57 -12.59
C ARG A 197 10.41 -0.06 -13.64
N HIS A 198 10.34 1.24 -13.92
CA HIS A 198 11.39 1.94 -14.64
C HIS A 198 12.60 2.19 -13.72
N VAL A 199 13.73 2.57 -14.31
CA VAL A 199 15.05 2.60 -13.66
C VAL A 199 15.14 3.55 -12.46
N GLU A 200 14.26 4.55 -12.37
CA GLU A 200 14.16 5.46 -11.23
C GLU A 200 13.72 4.76 -9.94
N TYR A 201 13.02 3.62 -10.01
CA TYR A 201 12.56 2.85 -8.86
C TYR A 201 13.30 1.52 -8.65
N GLN A 202 14.40 1.28 -9.38
CA GLN A 202 15.06 -0.03 -9.44
C GLN A 202 15.63 -0.55 -8.11
N HIS A 203 15.78 0.30 -7.08
CA HIS A 203 16.39 -0.07 -5.80
C HIS A 203 15.56 0.33 -4.56
N VAL A 204 14.30 0.71 -4.72
CA VAL A 204 13.44 1.11 -3.59
C VAL A 204 12.40 0.04 -3.28
N TRP A 205 11.87 0.01 -2.07
CA TRP A 205 10.80 -0.90 -1.62
C TRP A 205 11.08 -2.36 -1.99
N LEU A 206 12.24 -2.87 -1.55
CA LEU A 206 12.64 -4.26 -1.80
C LEU A 206 12.21 -5.21 -0.68
N ASN A 207 11.90 -4.67 0.50
CA ASN A 207 11.46 -5.41 1.68
C ASN A 207 10.28 -4.68 2.34
N PRO A 208 9.42 -5.38 3.10
CA PRO A 208 8.40 -4.71 3.90
C PRO A 208 9.00 -3.72 4.89
N HIS A 209 8.29 -2.62 5.13
CA HIS A 209 8.71 -1.59 6.07
C HIS A 209 7.59 -1.24 7.03
N ARG A 210 7.96 -1.01 8.29
CA ARG A 210 7.03 -0.65 9.35
C ARG A 210 7.18 0.82 9.71
N VAL A 211 6.09 1.58 9.54
CA VAL A 211 5.98 2.95 10.06
C VAL A 211 5.01 2.96 11.24
N SER A 212 5.17 3.89 12.18
CA SER A 212 4.26 4.01 13.32
C SER A 212 4.06 5.45 13.72
N PHE A 213 2.87 5.77 14.22
CA PHE A 213 2.50 7.10 14.68
C PHE A 213 1.49 7.00 15.81
N THR A 214 1.51 8.01 16.67
CA THR A 214 0.55 8.17 17.76
C THR A 214 -0.56 9.10 17.32
N PHE A 215 -1.81 8.74 17.63
CA PHE A 215 -2.96 9.60 17.36
C PHE A 215 -3.91 9.59 18.57
N ASN A 216 -4.66 10.68 18.72
CA ASN A 216 -5.73 10.78 19.70
C ASN A 216 -7.07 10.62 18.97
N TRP A 217 -7.93 9.78 19.54
CA TRP A 217 -9.28 9.55 19.05
C TRP A 217 -10.31 9.99 20.08
N LYS A 218 -11.37 10.63 19.60
CA LYS A 218 -12.58 10.94 20.37
C LYS A 218 -13.78 10.62 19.47
N PRO A 219 -14.72 9.77 19.91
CA PRO A 219 -15.96 9.56 19.18
C PRO A 219 -16.66 10.89 18.92
N VAL A 220 -17.24 11.04 17.73
CA VAL A 220 -18.21 12.11 17.46
C VAL A 220 -19.41 11.88 18.39
N ALA A 221 -19.80 12.92 19.14
CA ALA A 221 -20.92 12.87 20.06
C ALA A 221 -22.25 12.70 19.31
#